data_AF-A0A653BNF8-F1
#
_entry.id   AF-A0A653BNF8-F1
#
_cell.length_a   1.000
_cell.length_b   1.000
_cell.length_c   1.000
_cell.angle_alpha   90.00
_cell.angle_beta   90.00
_cell.angle_gamma   90.00
#
_symmetry.space_group_name_H-M   'P 1'
#
loop_
_entity.id
_entity.type
_entity.pdbx_description
1 polymer ?
#
loop_
_entity_poly.entity_id
_entity_poly.type
_entity_poly.pdbx_seq_one_letter_code
_entity_poly.pdbx_strand_id
1 'polypeptide(L)'
;MSTDVERPGNAPEHCPGVGSDSAGKAAPCSGCPNQQICASGPKGPDPAIGLIKERLADVKHKILVLSGKGGVGKSTVTSLLSRALAHGKSDRNVS
;
A
#
# COMPACT_ATOMS: atom_id res chain seq x y z
N MET A 1 -14.34 -5.32 12.03
CA MET A 1 -13.13 -5.01 11.23
C MET A 1 -13.05 -3.49 11.12
N SER A 2 -12.19 -2.85 11.92
CA SER A 2 -11.98 -1.40 11.85
C SER A 2 -11.40 -1.05 10.49
N THR A 3 -12.13 -0.28 9.69
CA THR A 3 -11.65 0.33 8.44
C THR A 3 -11.04 1.71 8.72
N ASP A 4 -10.30 1.83 9.82
CA ASP A 4 -9.56 3.05 10.11
C ASP A 4 -8.28 3.00 9.30
N VAL A 5 -8.32 3.61 8.12
CA VAL A 5 -7.10 4.02 7.41
C VAL A 5 -6.38 4.97 8.35
N GLU A 6 -5.41 4.45 9.09
CA GLU A 6 -4.63 5.23 10.04
C GLU A 6 -4.04 6.44 9.32
N ARG A 7 -4.40 7.63 9.79
CA ARG A 7 -3.91 8.88 9.21
C ARG A 7 -2.37 8.86 9.33
N PRO A 8 -1.62 9.07 8.22
CA PRO A 8 -0.17 9.20 8.30
C PRO A 8 0.21 10.30 9.30
N GLY A 9 1.21 10.06 10.17
CA GLY A 9 1.58 11.03 11.22
C GLY A 9 2.04 12.40 10.69
N ASN A 10 2.37 12.50 9.41
CA ASN A 10 2.71 13.75 8.71
C ASN A 10 1.53 14.36 7.95
N ALA A 11 0.33 13.79 8.02
CA ALA A 11 -0.86 14.36 7.42
C ALA A 11 -1.43 15.47 8.34
N PRO A 12 -1.93 16.57 7.78
CA PRO A 12 -2.54 17.66 8.55
C PRO A 12 -3.65 17.17 9.48
N GLU A 13 -3.78 17.79 10.67
CA GLU A 13 -4.81 17.57 11.69
C GLU A 13 -6.26 17.53 11.14
N HIS A 14 -6.52 18.21 10.02
CA HIS A 14 -7.83 18.26 9.38
C HIS A 14 -7.82 17.77 7.92
N CYS A 15 -6.87 16.88 7.57
CA CYS A 15 -6.88 16.21 6.28
C CYS A 15 -8.23 15.47 6.05
N PRO A 16 -8.96 15.78 4.98
CA PRO A 16 -10.28 15.19 4.69
C PRO A 16 -10.21 13.72 4.25
N GLY A 17 -9.00 13.20 3.98
CA GLY A 17 -8.78 11.86 3.46
C GLY A 17 -8.85 11.79 1.93
N VAL A 18 -8.16 10.80 1.35
CA VAL A 18 -7.99 10.65 -0.11
C VAL A 18 -9.27 10.22 -0.83
N GLY A 19 -10.23 9.62 -0.11
CA GLY A 19 -11.53 9.22 -0.65
C GLY A 19 -12.60 10.31 -0.58
N SER A 20 -12.31 11.47 0.02
CA SER A 20 -13.27 12.55 0.19
C SER A 20 -13.43 13.37 -1.10
N ASP A 21 -14.62 13.96 -1.29
CA ASP A 21 -14.84 14.89 -2.39
C ASP A 21 -14.01 16.17 -2.30
N SER A 22 -13.60 16.51 -1.07
CA SER A 22 -12.79 17.67 -0.72
C SER A 22 -11.28 17.38 -0.73
N ALA A 23 -10.85 16.15 -1.09
CA ALA A 23 -9.45 15.80 -1.23
C ALA A 23 -8.73 16.73 -2.23
N GLY A 24 -7.58 17.28 -1.84
CA GLY A 24 -6.80 18.21 -2.66
C GLY A 24 -7.41 19.63 -2.83
N LYS A 25 -8.64 19.85 -2.34
CA LYS A 25 -9.40 21.11 -2.49
C LYS A 25 -9.63 21.85 -1.16
N ALA A 26 -9.69 21.12 -0.05
CA ALA A 26 -9.91 21.71 1.27
C ALA A 26 -8.71 22.57 1.72
N ALA A 27 -8.94 23.55 2.60
CA ALA A 27 -7.89 24.40 3.15
C ALA A 27 -6.69 23.61 3.75
N PRO A 28 -6.92 22.50 4.49
CA PRO A 28 -5.82 21.67 5.00
C PRO A 28 -4.98 20.98 3.92
N CYS A 29 -5.42 20.93 2.67
CA CYS A 29 -4.65 20.38 1.56
C CYS A 29 -3.66 21.38 0.95
N SER A 30 -3.75 22.67 1.28
CA SER A 30 -2.85 23.70 0.76
C SER A 30 -1.41 23.43 1.18
N GLY A 31 -0.50 23.36 0.21
CA GLY A 31 0.93 23.09 0.46
C GLY A 31 1.26 21.62 0.74
N CYS A 32 0.27 20.72 0.68
CA CYS A 32 0.53 19.28 0.74
C CYS A 32 1.27 18.83 -0.54
N PRO A 33 2.38 18.07 -0.44
CA PRO A 33 3.10 17.57 -1.61
C PRO A 33 2.23 16.77 -2.59
N ASN A 34 1.15 16.16 -2.08
CA ASN A 34 0.21 15.34 -2.85
C ASN A 34 -1.08 16.09 -3.22
N GLN A 35 -1.18 17.41 -3.04
CA GLN A 35 -2.41 18.18 -3.23
C GLN A 35 -3.06 17.94 -4.60
N GLN A 36 -2.29 18.08 -5.68
CA GLN A 36 -2.80 17.89 -7.06
C GLN A 36 -3.24 16.45 -7.31
N ILE A 37 -2.48 15.47 -6.80
CA ILE A 37 -2.80 14.04 -6.91
C ILE A 37 -4.12 13.74 -6.19
N CYS A 38 -4.32 14.30 -4.99
CA CYS A 38 -5.56 14.16 -4.25
C CYS A 38 -6.74 14.88 -4.93
N ALA A 39 -6.51 15.96 -5.67
CA ALA A 39 -7.56 16.74 -6.33
C ALA A 39 -8.10 16.09 -7.61
N SER A 40 -7.23 15.40 -8.37
CA SER A 40 -7.55 14.79 -9.67
C SER A 40 -7.58 13.27 -9.66
N GLY A 41 -7.08 12.64 -8.60
CA GLY A 41 -6.97 11.19 -8.49
C GLY A 41 -8.33 10.48 -8.49
N PRO A 42 -8.37 9.22 -8.95
CA PRO A 42 -9.58 8.41 -8.90
C PRO A 42 -10.06 8.28 -7.45
N LYS A 43 -11.33 8.62 -7.23
CA LYS A 43 -11.97 8.50 -5.92
C LYS A 43 -12.54 7.11 -5.77
N GLY A 44 -12.24 6.48 -4.64
CA GLY A 44 -12.76 5.17 -4.29
C GLY A 44 -11.78 4.02 -4.59
N PRO A 45 -12.18 2.80 -4.20
CA PRO A 45 -11.35 1.61 -4.36
C PRO A 45 -11.12 1.30 -5.84
N ASP A 46 -9.86 1.03 -6.20
CA ASP A 46 -9.47 0.61 -7.55
C ASP A 46 -10.31 -0.62 -7.97
N PRO A 47 -10.98 -0.60 -9.14
CA PRO A 47 -11.74 -1.76 -9.64
C PRO A 47 -10.89 -3.04 -9.74
N ALA A 48 -9.57 -2.92 -9.88
CA ALA A 48 -8.63 -4.05 -9.88
C ALA A 48 -8.54 -4.77 -8.52
N ILE A 49 -9.01 -4.16 -7.42
CA ILE A 49 -8.98 -4.79 -6.08
C ILE A 49 -9.76 -6.11 -6.08
N GLY A 50 -10.90 -6.19 -6.78
CA GLY A 50 -11.67 -7.43 -6.89
C GLY A 50 -10.86 -8.55 -7.56
N LEU A 51 -10.25 -8.22 -8.69
CA LEU A 51 -9.41 -9.15 -9.46
C LEU A 51 -8.15 -9.58 -8.69
N ILE A 52 -7.50 -8.66 -7.98
CA ILE A 52 -6.33 -8.96 -7.14
C ILE A 52 -6.72 -9.88 -5.98
N LYS A 53 -7.89 -9.65 -5.36
CA LYS A 53 -8.40 -10.51 -4.28
C LYS A 53 -8.63 -11.93 -4.77
N GLU A 54 -9.26 -12.09 -5.94
CA GLU A 54 -9.50 -13.39 -6.57
C GLU A 54 -8.19 -14.12 -6.87
N ARG A 55 -7.24 -13.45 -7.55
CA ARG A 55 -5.93 -14.03 -7.89
C ARG A 55 -5.09 -14.41 -6.67
N LEU A 56 -5.31 -13.74 -5.54
CA LEU A 56 -4.59 -13.98 -4.29
C LEU A 56 -5.43 -14.77 -3.27
N ALA A 57 -6.54 -15.39 -3.69
CA ALA A 57 -7.44 -16.13 -2.80
C ALA A 57 -6.72 -17.31 -2.11
N ASP A 58 -5.94 -18.07 -2.88
CA ASP A 58 -5.25 -19.28 -2.38
C ASP A 58 -3.89 -18.99 -1.70
N VAL A 59 -3.41 -17.73 -1.78
CA VAL A 59 -2.14 -17.33 -1.17
C VAL A 59 -2.32 -17.13 0.34
N LYS A 60 -1.90 -18.13 1.13
CA LYS A 60 -2.03 -18.13 2.60
C LYS A 60 -1.29 -17.00 3.30
N HIS A 61 -0.10 -16.63 2.80
CA HIS A 61 0.75 -15.61 3.43
C HIS A 61 1.16 -14.56 2.39
N LYS A 62 0.77 -13.30 2.63
CA LYS A 62 1.03 -12.16 1.76
C LYS A 62 2.00 -11.23 2.50
N ILE A 63 3.28 -11.27 2.14
CA ILE A 63 4.34 -10.50 2.81
C ILE A 63 4.67 -9.28 1.95
N LEU A 64 4.51 -8.09 2.51
CA LEU A 64 4.81 -6.83 1.83
C LEU A 64 6.09 -6.22 2.40
N VAL A 65 7.12 -6.05 1.56
CA VAL A 65 8.41 -5.43 1.94
C VAL A 65 8.40 -3.96 1.51
N LEU A 66 8.26 -3.06 2.49
CA LEU A 66 8.28 -1.61 2.27
C LEU A 66 9.56 -1.00 2.85
N SER A 67 10.07 0.02 2.18
CA SER A 67 11.14 0.87 2.70
C SER A 67 11.16 2.19 1.95
N GLY A 68 11.74 3.23 2.56
CA GLY A 68 11.78 4.60 2.07
C GLY A 68 12.61 4.80 0.79
N LYS A 69 13.45 5.84 0.76
CA LYS A 69 14.21 6.30 -0.42
C LYS A 69 14.99 5.17 -1.14
N GLY A 70 15.44 5.41 -2.37
CA GLY A 70 16.21 4.45 -3.17
C GLY A 70 17.52 4.02 -2.47
N GLY A 71 17.97 2.79 -2.70
CA GLY A 71 19.26 2.28 -2.21
C GLY A 71 19.24 1.56 -0.86
N VAL A 72 18.12 1.56 -0.13
CA VAL A 72 17.94 0.92 1.20
C VAL A 72 17.90 -0.62 1.20
N GLY A 73 18.08 -1.28 0.04
CA GLY A 73 18.18 -2.74 -0.03
C GLY A 73 16.86 -3.54 -0.06
N LYS A 74 15.71 -2.92 -0.36
CA LYS A 74 14.40 -3.61 -0.48
C LYS A 74 14.47 -4.90 -1.29
N SER A 75 14.98 -4.82 -2.52
CA SER A 75 15.07 -5.97 -3.43
C SER A 75 16.00 -7.06 -2.88
N THR A 76 17.10 -6.67 -2.24
CA THR A 76 18.04 -7.61 -1.61
C THR A 76 17.37 -8.39 -0.49
N VAL A 77 16.66 -7.70 0.41
CA VAL A 77 15.92 -8.34 1.51
C VAL A 77 14.83 -9.26 0.96
N THR A 78 14.05 -8.80 -0.02
CA THR A 78 13.01 -9.62 -0.66
C THR A 78 13.59 -10.89 -1.27
N SER A 79 14.70 -10.82 -2.00
CA SER A 79 15.34 -11.99 -2.62
C SER A 79 15.87 -12.98 -1.58
N LEU A 80 16.53 -12.49 -0.53
CA LEU A 80 17.07 -13.34 0.53
C LEU A 80 15.96 -14.00 1.35
N LEU A 81 14.90 -13.25 1.67
CA LEU A 81 13.73 -13.77 2.37
C LEU A 81 13.04 -14.87 1.55
N SER A 82 12.80 -14.63 0.26
CA SER A 82 12.22 -15.63 -0.65
C SER A 82 13.07 -16.91 -0.70
N ARG A 83 14.39 -16.76 -0.79
CA ARG A 83 15.31 -17.90 -0.80
C ARG A 83 15.29 -18.69 0.50
N ALA A 84 15.29 -18.01 1.65
CA ALA A 84 15.19 -18.66 2.95
C ALA A 84 13.85 -19.41 3.12
N LEU A 85 12.74 -18.82 2.68
CA LEU A 85 11.41 -19.44 2.74
C LEU A 85 11.31 -20.68 1.82
N ALA A 86 11.97 -20.66 0.67
CA ALA A 86 12.07 -21.81 -0.23
C ALA A 86 12.90 -22.94 0.38
N HIS A 87 14.02 -22.61 1.03
CA HIS A 87 14.88 -23.62 1.69
C HIS A 87 14.24 -24.25 2.93
N GLY A 88 13.43 -23.49 3.69
CA GLY A 88 12.84 -23.97 4.96
C GLY A 88 11.61 -24.87 4.84
N LYS A 89 11.15 -25.21 3.62
CA LYS A 89 9.94 -26.03 3.38
C LYS A 89 10.26 -27.12 2.36
N SER A 90 10.64 -28.30 2.85
CA SER A 90 10.91 -29.49 2.03
C SER A 90 9.71 -30.01 1.24
N ASP A 91 8.47 -29.69 1.65
CA ASP A 91 7.25 -30.37 1.15
C ASP A 91 6.26 -29.48 0.40
N ARG A 92 6.68 -28.31 -0.10
CA ARG A 92 5.78 -27.45 -0.91
C ARG A 92 6.41 -27.13 -2.23
N ASN A 93 5.97 -27.85 -3.26
CA ASN A 93 6.27 -27.58 -4.65
C ASN A 93 5.86 -26.14 -4.98
N VAL A 94 6.84 -25.26 -5.15
CA VAL A 94 6.65 -23.93 -5.72
C VAL A 94 6.73 -24.13 -7.23
N SER A 95 5.58 -24.36 -7.87
CA SER A 95 5.38 -24.22 -9.31
C SER A 95 4.43 -23.07 -9.55
#